data_AF-A0A136M3Y6-F1
#
_entry.id   AF-A0A136M3Y6-F1
#
_cell.length_a   1.000
_cell.length_b   1.000
_cell.length_c   1.000
_cell.angle_alpha   90.00
_cell.angle_beta   90.00
_cell.angle_gamma   90.00
#
_symmetry.space_group_name_H-M   'P 1'
#
loop_
_entity.id
_entity.type
_entity.pdbx_description
1 polymer ?
#
loop_
_entity_poly.entity_id
_entity_poly.type
_entity_poly.pdbx_seq_one_letter_code
_entity_poly.pdbx_strand_id
1 'polypeptide(L)'
;MTNSITYRRRYPEILAGLHIGLGLVFAFMPSLTFLIGLSAFLLGIYWALTDSVTGMNRGLLAAAYLCGLELVLRLSRSGLPHEFVKYAVALILLIMWIRSGMRIHPGILLYFLLLLPAALLSNGGTLEETRQLISANLSGPLCLTVSSLFLYKRKIPINHFVGVLRWLLYPIIALVTILIVKTPDLAEIDFGYGSNFQTSIYGPNQISSILGLGIIIIGLGLLLKLRLFKWSWVGLIIGGLFLFRGLLTFSRGGIVTAFVVLALVYLLILFSSKVSVGLRVRVILFVAAGIFVVYNLFQYTNDLTENALFNRYAGIREGRQLTAETYTSGRSKIIELDWDIFKENWVLGVGVGMVRQHELKKDMRLLPTLNLPACLLNMD
;
A
#
# COMPACT_ATOMS: atom_id res chain seq x y z
N MET A 1 3.43 -39.72 10.41
CA MET A 1 2.79 -39.29 9.15
C MET A 1 2.99 -37.79 8.97
N THR A 2 4.20 -37.42 8.55
CA THR A 2 4.59 -36.07 8.18
C THR A 2 4.04 -35.77 6.78
N ASN A 3 2.80 -35.29 6.71
CA ASN A 3 2.35 -34.55 5.53
C ASN A 3 3.07 -33.21 5.53
N SER A 4 4.37 -33.23 5.19
CA SER A 4 5.06 -32.07 4.68
C SER A 4 4.34 -31.70 3.39
N ILE A 5 3.34 -30.82 3.49
CA ILE A 5 2.59 -30.35 2.34
C ILE A 5 3.63 -29.83 1.35
N THR A 6 3.78 -30.59 0.28
CA THR A 6 4.62 -30.35 -0.88
C THR A 6 4.06 -29.15 -1.64
N TYR A 7 4.18 -27.96 -1.05
CA TYR A 7 3.98 -26.67 -1.75
C TYR A 7 5.13 -26.36 -2.73
N ARG A 8 6.01 -27.33 -2.98
CA ARG A 8 6.99 -27.31 -4.06
C ARG A 8 6.24 -27.51 -5.39
N ARG A 9 6.19 -26.47 -6.22
CA ARG A 9 5.82 -26.48 -7.65
C ARG A 9 4.34 -26.42 -8.04
N ARG A 10 3.47 -25.70 -7.32
CA ARG A 10 2.24 -25.19 -7.97
C ARG A 10 2.62 -24.04 -8.90
N TYR A 11 2.20 -24.13 -10.17
CA TYR A 11 2.46 -23.17 -11.24
C TYR A 11 2.00 -21.76 -10.82
N PRO A 12 2.91 -20.86 -10.42
CA PRO A 12 2.53 -19.53 -9.93
C PRO A 12 1.79 -18.70 -10.99
N GLU A 13 2.00 -19.01 -12.27
CA GLU A 13 1.29 -18.43 -13.40
C GLU A 13 -0.19 -18.81 -13.41
N ILE A 14 -0.54 -20.05 -13.05
CA ILE A 14 -1.94 -20.48 -12.98
C ILE A 14 -2.66 -19.67 -11.90
N LEU A 15 -2.04 -19.49 -10.73
CA LEU A 15 -2.60 -18.66 -9.67
C LEU A 15 -2.72 -17.20 -10.10
N ALA A 16 -1.75 -16.66 -10.83
CA ALA A 16 -1.85 -15.31 -11.40
C ALA A 16 -3.03 -15.20 -12.37
N GLY A 17 -3.18 -16.16 -13.29
CA GLY A 17 -4.29 -16.22 -14.24
C GLY A 17 -5.65 -16.36 -13.55
N LEU A 18 -5.75 -17.16 -12.49
CA LEU A 18 -6.95 -17.24 -11.66
C LEU A 18 -7.31 -15.89 -11.03
N HIS A 19 -6.32 -15.10 -10.62
CA HIS A 19 -6.58 -13.77 -10.05
C HIS A 19 -6.95 -12.72 -11.09
N ILE A 20 -6.46 -12.86 -12.33
CA ILE A 20 -7.00 -12.09 -13.46
C ILE A 20 -8.49 -12.45 -13.65
N GLY A 21 -8.83 -13.74 -13.64
CA GLY A 21 -10.22 -14.21 -13.70
C GLY A 21 -11.08 -13.66 -12.55
N LEU A 22 -10.57 -13.70 -11.31
CA LEU A 22 -11.26 -13.12 -10.15
C LEU A 22 -11.44 -11.60 -10.30
N GLY A 23 -10.44 -10.88 -10.81
CA GLY A 23 -10.56 -9.46 -11.09
C GLY A 23 -11.67 -9.15 -12.10
N LEU A 24 -11.78 -9.94 -13.18
CA LEU A 24 -12.91 -9.84 -14.12
C LEU A 24 -14.24 -10.07 -13.42
N VAL A 25 -14.36 -11.16 -12.64
CA VAL A 25 -15.58 -11.47 -11.88
C VAL A 25 -15.94 -10.34 -10.93
N PHE A 26 -14.99 -9.78 -10.18
CA PHE A 26 -15.23 -8.68 -9.24
C PHE A 26 -15.61 -7.38 -9.92
N ALA A 27 -15.14 -7.14 -11.15
CA ALA A 27 -15.57 -5.97 -11.91
C ALA A 27 -17.07 -6.05 -12.24
N PHE A 28 -17.59 -7.22 -12.61
CA PHE A 28 -19.01 -7.37 -12.95
C PHE A 28 -19.91 -7.70 -11.74
N MET A 29 -19.37 -8.36 -10.72
CA MET A 29 -20.08 -8.80 -9.52
C MET A 29 -19.35 -8.36 -8.23
N PRO A 30 -19.35 -7.06 -7.90
CA PRO A 30 -18.61 -6.52 -6.76
C PRO A 30 -18.99 -7.14 -5.41
N SER A 31 -20.24 -7.61 -5.25
CA SER A 31 -20.73 -8.26 -4.03
C SER A 31 -19.94 -9.52 -3.65
N LEU A 32 -19.33 -10.22 -4.61
CA LEU A 32 -18.51 -11.40 -4.33
C LEU A 32 -17.22 -11.06 -3.59
N THR A 33 -16.78 -9.80 -3.62
CA THR A 33 -15.61 -9.37 -2.85
C THR A 33 -15.82 -9.47 -1.34
N PHE A 34 -17.06 -9.28 -0.86
CA PHE A 34 -17.42 -9.52 0.55
C PHE A 34 -17.14 -10.97 0.94
N LEU A 35 -17.63 -11.92 0.15
CA LEU A 35 -17.48 -13.35 0.42
C LEU A 35 -16.02 -13.77 0.40
N ILE A 36 -15.23 -13.29 -0.57
CA ILE A 36 -13.81 -13.63 -0.64
C ILE A 36 -13.01 -12.99 0.49
N GLY A 37 -13.29 -11.72 0.84
CA GLY A 37 -12.67 -11.06 1.99
C GLY A 37 -12.95 -11.78 3.31
N LEU A 38 -14.22 -12.12 3.56
CA LEU A 38 -14.64 -12.86 4.75
C LEU A 38 -14.06 -14.27 4.79
N SER A 39 -14.07 -14.99 3.66
CA SER A 39 -13.51 -16.35 3.56
C SER A 39 -12.01 -16.34 3.81
N ALA A 40 -11.26 -15.40 3.23
CA ALA A 40 -9.82 -15.27 3.45
C ALA A 40 -9.50 -14.99 4.93
N PHE A 41 -10.33 -14.18 5.60
CA PHE A 41 -10.21 -13.95 7.04
C PHE A 41 -10.50 -15.20 7.86
N LEU A 42 -11.65 -15.86 7.66
CA LEU A 42 -12.04 -17.06 8.43
C LEU A 42 -11.05 -18.22 8.24
N LEU A 43 -10.60 -18.46 7.00
CA LEU A 43 -9.55 -19.44 6.72
C LEU A 43 -8.21 -19.04 7.35
N GLY A 44 -7.89 -17.74 7.33
CA GLY A 44 -6.71 -17.19 8.01
C GLY A 44 -6.72 -17.47 9.51
N ILE A 45 -7.87 -17.26 10.18
CA ILE A 45 -8.05 -17.59 11.60
C ILE A 45 -7.93 -19.10 11.83
N TYR A 46 -8.61 -19.91 11.02
CA TYR A 46 -8.53 -21.37 11.12
C TYR A 46 -7.07 -21.86 11.02
N TRP A 47 -6.31 -21.38 10.04
CA TRP A 47 -4.89 -21.74 9.89
C TRP A 47 -4.01 -21.13 10.99
N ALA A 48 -4.31 -19.93 11.46
CA ALA A 48 -3.61 -19.34 12.61
C ALA A 48 -3.77 -20.19 13.88
N LEU A 49 -4.88 -20.91 14.03
CA LEU A 49 -5.17 -21.80 15.17
C LEU A 49 -4.65 -23.22 14.98
N THR A 50 -4.65 -23.75 13.76
CA THR A 50 -4.36 -25.17 13.48
C THR A 50 -2.95 -25.44 12.98
N ASP A 51 -2.37 -24.55 12.16
CA ASP A 51 -1.05 -24.78 11.57
C ASP A 51 0.06 -24.68 12.61
N SER A 52 1.18 -25.33 12.33
CA SER A 52 2.42 -25.13 13.10
C SER A 52 2.87 -23.68 12.98
N VAL A 53 3.17 -23.05 14.10
CA VAL A 53 3.72 -21.67 14.14
C VAL A 53 5.16 -21.59 13.65
N THR A 54 5.85 -22.72 13.45
CA THR A 54 7.19 -22.81 12.86
C THR A 54 7.12 -23.10 11.36
N GLY A 55 7.98 -22.46 10.55
CA GLY A 55 8.07 -22.76 9.10
C GLY A 55 7.07 -22.00 8.23
N MET A 56 6.53 -22.64 7.19
CA MET A 56 5.56 -22.01 6.27
C MET A 56 4.19 -22.16 6.89
N ASN A 57 3.69 -21.09 7.49
CA ASN A 57 2.38 -21.09 8.12
C ASN A 57 1.37 -20.44 7.18
N ARG A 58 0.25 -21.13 6.90
CA ARG A 58 -0.78 -20.63 5.97
C ARG A 58 -1.50 -19.39 6.52
N GLY A 59 -1.54 -19.19 7.84
CA GLY A 59 -2.02 -17.96 8.46
C GLY A 59 -1.19 -16.74 8.05
N LEU A 60 0.14 -16.85 7.94
CA LEU A 60 0.98 -15.76 7.42
C LEU A 60 0.71 -15.49 5.93
N LEU A 61 0.45 -16.55 5.15
CA LEU A 61 0.07 -16.40 3.74
C LEU A 61 -1.31 -15.75 3.59
N ALA A 62 -2.27 -16.08 4.45
CA ALA A 62 -3.59 -15.46 4.49
C ALA A 62 -3.52 -13.98 4.90
N ALA A 63 -2.69 -13.64 5.89
CA ALA A 63 -2.41 -12.25 6.25
C ALA A 63 -1.83 -11.47 5.06
N ALA A 64 -0.85 -12.03 4.36
CA ALA A 64 -0.27 -11.41 3.15
C ALA A 64 -1.31 -11.24 2.03
N TYR A 65 -2.17 -12.24 1.84
CA TYR A 65 -3.28 -12.19 0.89
C TYR A 65 -4.27 -11.08 1.22
N LEU A 66 -4.71 -10.99 2.47
CA LEU A 66 -5.62 -9.93 2.92
C LEU A 66 -5.03 -8.53 2.70
N CYS A 67 -3.73 -8.34 2.98
CA CYS A 67 -3.05 -7.07 2.70
C CYS A 67 -3.14 -6.68 1.21
N GLY A 68 -2.93 -7.62 0.29
CA GLY A 68 -3.07 -7.36 -1.14
C GLY A 68 -4.53 -7.10 -1.54
N LEU A 69 -5.47 -7.76 -0.87
CA LEU A 69 -6.91 -7.72 -1.17
C LEU A 69 -7.58 -6.44 -0.66
N GLU A 70 -6.97 -5.70 0.27
CA GLU A 70 -7.56 -4.51 0.92
C GLU A 70 -8.20 -3.54 -0.08
N LEU A 71 -7.47 -3.19 -1.14
CA LEU A 71 -7.98 -2.22 -2.11
C LEU A 71 -8.99 -2.81 -3.09
N VAL A 72 -9.01 -4.13 -3.29
CA VAL A 72 -10.10 -4.79 -4.00
C VAL A 72 -11.39 -4.64 -3.19
N LEU A 73 -11.36 -4.92 -1.88
CA LEU A 73 -12.53 -4.81 -1.00
C LEU A 73 -13.06 -3.38 -0.93
N ARG A 74 -12.15 -2.40 -0.83
CA ARG A 74 -12.50 -0.98 -0.73
C ARG A 74 -13.07 -0.44 -2.04
N LEU A 75 -12.40 -0.70 -3.16
CA LEU A 75 -12.83 -0.25 -4.48
C LEU A 75 -14.19 -0.84 -4.85
N SER A 76 -14.43 -2.12 -4.54
CA SER A 76 -15.70 -2.80 -4.80
C SER A 76 -16.81 -2.49 -3.81
N ARG A 77 -16.57 -1.62 -2.80
CA ARG A 77 -17.52 -1.28 -1.73
C ARG A 77 -18.15 -2.53 -1.11
N SER A 78 -17.32 -3.47 -0.68
CA SER A 78 -17.74 -4.82 -0.24
C SER A 78 -18.75 -4.85 0.92
N GLY A 79 -18.93 -3.75 1.65
CA GLY A 79 -19.74 -3.70 2.88
C GLY A 79 -18.96 -4.10 4.14
N LEU A 80 -17.71 -4.56 4.00
CA LEU A 80 -16.81 -4.72 5.15
C LEU A 80 -16.37 -3.33 5.66
N PRO A 81 -16.17 -3.16 6.98
CA PRO A 81 -15.67 -1.90 7.54
C PRO A 81 -14.36 -1.44 6.88
N HIS A 82 -14.18 -0.13 6.75
CA HIS A 82 -13.02 0.45 6.05
C HIS A 82 -11.66 -0.08 6.57
N GLU A 83 -11.55 -0.31 7.87
CA GLU A 83 -10.34 -0.79 8.55
C GLU A 83 -10.28 -2.32 8.72
N PHE A 84 -11.22 -3.06 8.13
CA PHE A 84 -11.37 -4.51 8.29
C PHE A 84 -10.06 -5.29 8.09
N VAL A 85 -9.36 -5.07 6.97
CA VAL A 85 -8.15 -5.84 6.64
C VAL A 85 -7.05 -5.66 7.69
N LYS A 86 -6.88 -4.44 8.21
CA LYS A 86 -5.83 -4.16 9.20
C LYS A 86 -6.11 -4.90 10.50
N TYR A 87 -7.36 -4.92 10.95
CA TYR A 87 -7.77 -5.71 12.12
C TYR A 87 -7.70 -7.21 11.86
N ALA A 88 -8.11 -7.68 10.68
CA ALA A 88 -8.06 -9.09 10.30
C ALA A 88 -6.61 -9.62 10.30
N VAL A 89 -5.69 -8.89 9.67
CA VAL A 89 -4.26 -9.20 9.65
C VAL A 89 -3.66 -9.15 11.06
N ALA A 90 -3.96 -8.10 11.83
CA ALA A 90 -3.50 -7.99 13.21
C ALA A 90 -3.98 -9.19 14.04
N LEU A 91 -5.25 -9.58 13.95
CA LEU A 91 -5.79 -10.70 14.72
C LEU A 91 -5.16 -12.04 14.34
N ILE A 92 -5.02 -12.33 13.05
CA ILE A 92 -4.37 -13.56 12.55
C ILE A 92 -2.93 -13.65 13.09
N LEU A 93 -2.16 -12.57 12.96
CA LEU A 93 -0.77 -12.55 13.41
C LEU A 93 -0.65 -12.55 14.94
N LEU A 94 -1.60 -11.95 15.66
CA LEU A 94 -1.66 -11.97 17.12
C LEU A 94 -1.86 -13.39 17.64
N ILE A 95 -2.82 -14.14 17.09
CA ILE A 95 -3.08 -15.53 17.44
C ILE A 95 -1.80 -16.37 17.23
N MET A 96 -1.15 -16.20 16.08
CA MET A 96 0.09 -16.92 15.76
C MET A 96 1.25 -16.53 16.66
N TRP A 97 1.33 -15.26 17.05
CA TRP A 97 2.34 -14.76 17.99
C TRP A 97 2.14 -15.37 19.38
N ILE A 98 0.91 -15.33 19.93
CA ILE A 98 0.56 -15.93 21.22
C ILE A 98 0.92 -17.42 21.23
N ARG A 99 0.50 -18.17 20.20
CA ARG A 99 0.81 -19.61 20.07
C ARG A 99 2.30 -19.91 19.92
N SER A 100 3.10 -18.95 19.45
CA SER A 100 4.55 -19.11 19.29
C SER A 100 5.35 -18.91 20.57
N GLY A 101 4.75 -18.35 21.62
CA GLY A 101 5.42 -18.11 22.90
C GLY A 101 6.65 -17.18 22.81
N MET A 102 6.76 -16.38 21.75
CA MET A 102 7.90 -15.48 21.56
C MET A 102 7.84 -14.33 22.55
N ARG A 103 9.01 -13.94 23.08
CA ARG A 103 9.12 -12.80 24.00
C ARG A 103 8.78 -11.49 23.28
N ILE A 104 8.14 -10.60 24.03
CA ILE A 104 7.84 -9.25 23.56
C ILE A 104 9.12 -8.40 23.61
N HIS A 105 9.41 -7.68 22.52
CA HIS A 105 10.45 -6.66 22.54
C HIS A 105 9.87 -5.35 23.10
N PRO A 106 10.44 -4.76 24.18
CA PRO A 106 9.86 -3.61 24.85
C PRO A 106 9.74 -2.39 23.93
N GLY A 107 10.69 -2.19 23.01
CA GLY A 107 10.61 -1.09 22.04
C GLY A 107 9.40 -1.17 21.10
N ILE A 108 8.90 -2.37 20.78
CA ILE A 108 7.71 -2.53 19.93
C ILE A 108 6.45 -2.13 20.71
N LEU A 109 6.37 -2.49 21.99
CA LEU A 109 5.27 -2.04 22.86
C LEU A 109 5.35 -0.54 23.10
N LEU A 110 6.54 -0.01 23.41
CA LEU A 110 6.74 1.39 23.68
C LEU A 110 6.27 2.25 22.50
N TYR A 111 6.60 1.88 21.27
CA TYR A 111 6.10 2.53 20.06
C TYR A 111 4.57 2.69 20.07
N PHE A 112 3.83 1.61 20.32
CA PHE A 112 2.36 1.67 20.29
C PHE A 112 1.79 2.39 21.52
N LEU A 113 2.37 2.18 22.70
CA LEU A 113 1.95 2.83 23.94
C LEU A 113 2.06 4.35 23.85
N LEU A 114 3.10 4.89 23.18
CA LEU A 114 3.27 6.32 22.97
C LEU A 114 2.15 6.96 22.11
N LEU A 115 1.40 6.16 21.35
CA LEU A 115 0.29 6.65 20.53
C LEU A 115 -1.05 6.70 21.29
N LEU A 116 -1.17 5.97 22.41
CA LEU A 116 -2.43 5.83 23.14
C LEU A 116 -2.90 7.09 23.88
N PRO A 117 -2.03 7.95 24.48
CA PRO A 117 -2.48 9.14 25.18
C PRO A 117 -3.36 10.05 24.32
N ALA A 118 -2.97 10.25 23.05
CA ALA A 118 -3.75 11.04 22.11
C ALA A 118 -5.12 10.43 21.79
N ALA A 119 -5.30 9.11 21.91
CA ALA A 119 -6.60 8.49 21.65
C ALA A 119 -7.66 8.89 22.69
N LEU A 120 -7.24 9.18 23.93
CA LEU A 120 -8.12 9.62 25.01
C LEU A 120 -8.67 11.03 24.79
N LEU A 121 -8.01 11.83 23.94
CA LEU A 121 -8.39 13.21 23.62
C LEU A 121 -9.21 13.31 22.32
N SER A 122 -9.41 12.21 21.60
CA SER A 122 -10.23 12.19 20.39
C SER A 122 -11.70 12.45 20.72
N ASN A 123 -12.33 13.38 20.00
CA ASN A 123 -13.74 13.67 20.14
C ASN A 123 -14.38 13.96 18.78
N GLY A 124 -15.01 12.93 18.20
CA GLY A 124 -15.73 13.05 16.93
C GLY A 124 -17.10 13.70 17.04
N GLY A 125 -17.59 14.04 18.24
CA GLY A 125 -18.95 14.52 18.48
C GLY A 125 -19.87 13.41 18.99
N THR A 126 -19.92 12.28 18.27
CA THR A 126 -20.58 11.05 18.72
C THR A 126 -19.58 9.94 19.07
N LEU A 127 -20.04 8.90 19.78
CA LEU A 127 -19.24 7.71 20.05
C LEU A 127 -18.78 7.02 18.76
N GLU A 128 -19.67 6.93 17.77
CA GLU A 128 -19.39 6.26 16.50
C GLU A 128 -18.36 7.03 15.66
N GLU A 129 -18.49 8.36 15.55
CA GLU A 129 -17.49 9.20 14.86
C GLU A 129 -16.14 9.16 15.58
N THR A 130 -16.14 9.22 16.92
CA THR A 130 -14.91 9.09 17.71
C THR A 130 -14.24 7.73 17.48
N ARG A 131 -15.01 6.65 17.48
CA ARG A 131 -14.53 5.30 17.17
C ARG A 131 -13.94 5.23 15.76
N GLN A 132 -14.59 5.84 14.78
CA GLN A 132 -14.10 5.90 13.40
C GLN A 132 -12.78 6.68 13.28
N LEU A 133 -12.67 7.84 13.93
CA LEU A 133 -11.44 8.64 13.96
C LEU A 133 -10.27 7.85 14.57
N ILE A 134 -10.48 7.27 15.76
CA ILE A 134 -9.46 6.45 16.42
C ILE A 134 -9.09 5.27 15.54
N SER A 135 -10.09 4.54 15.01
CA SER A 135 -9.86 3.36 14.18
C SER A 135 -9.10 3.70 12.90
N ALA A 136 -9.46 4.76 12.19
CA ALA A 136 -8.82 5.14 10.91
C ALA A 136 -7.34 5.49 11.08
N ASN A 137 -6.95 5.99 12.25
CA ASN A 137 -5.59 6.43 12.52
C ASN A 137 -4.74 5.40 13.28
N LEU A 138 -5.33 4.58 14.16
CA LEU A 138 -4.59 3.60 14.98
C LEU A 138 -4.59 2.17 14.43
N SER A 139 -5.49 1.81 13.52
CA SER A 139 -5.53 0.46 12.94
C SER A 139 -4.24 0.08 12.21
N GLY A 140 -3.64 1.03 11.47
CA GLY A 140 -2.34 0.88 10.79
C GLY A 140 -1.20 0.65 11.78
N PRO A 141 -0.98 1.56 12.74
CA PRO A 141 -0.01 1.38 13.82
C PRO A 141 -0.19 0.08 14.61
N LEU A 142 -1.43 -0.32 14.91
CA LEU A 142 -1.74 -1.59 15.58
C LEU A 142 -1.31 -2.78 14.72
N CYS A 143 -1.70 -2.80 13.44
CA CYS A 143 -1.34 -3.85 12.50
C CYS A 143 0.19 -3.95 12.36
N LEU A 144 0.90 -2.83 12.27
CA LEU A 144 2.36 -2.78 12.23
C LEU A 144 2.99 -3.33 13.53
N THR A 145 2.44 -2.95 14.68
CA THR A 145 2.91 -3.41 16.00
C THR A 145 2.81 -4.92 16.10
N VAL A 146 1.64 -5.49 15.81
CA VAL A 146 1.43 -6.95 15.88
C VAL A 146 2.25 -7.69 14.83
N SER A 147 2.34 -7.16 13.61
CA SER A 147 3.20 -7.73 12.57
C SER A 147 4.67 -7.76 13.02
N SER A 148 5.13 -6.69 13.66
CA SER A 148 6.48 -6.61 14.21
C SER A 148 6.68 -7.62 15.33
N LEU A 149 5.75 -7.76 16.27
CA LEU A 149 5.81 -8.78 17.33
C LEU A 149 5.95 -10.20 16.75
N PHE A 150 5.14 -10.53 15.74
CA PHE A 150 5.15 -11.85 15.13
C PHE A 150 6.41 -12.14 14.29
N LEU A 151 6.93 -11.14 13.58
CA LEU A 151 8.06 -11.31 12.66
C LEU A 151 9.43 -10.98 13.28
N TYR A 152 9.47 -10.36 14.46
CA TYR A 152 10.72 -9.95 15.11
C TYR A 152 11.68 -11.12 15.30
N LYS A 153 12.89 -11.01 14.72
CA LYS A 153 13.96 -12.02 14.73
C LYS A 153 13.55 -13.42 14.26
N ARG A 154 12.39 -13.57 13.62
CA ARG A 154 11.90 -14.83 13.10
C ARG A 154 12.68 -15.20 11.84
N LYS A 155 13.34 -16.36 11.85
CA LYS A 155 14.04 -16.88 10.66
C LYS A 155 13.03 -17.48 9.69
N ILE A 156 12.80 -16.83 8.55
CA ILE A 156 11.91 -17.31 7.50
C ILE A 156 12.76 -17.87 6.35
N PRO A 157 12.63 -19.16 6.01
CA PRO A 157 13.29 -19.73 4.84
C PRO A 157 12.91 -18.96 3.57
N ILE A 158 13.87 -18.77 2.66
CA ILE A 158 13.67 -17.95 1.45
C ILE A 158 12.46 -18.41 0.62
N ASN A 159 12.21 -19.73 0.54
CA ASN A 159 11.05 -20.27 -0.19
C ASN A 159 9.71 -19.83 0.42
N HIS A 160 9.65 -19.68 1.75
CA HIS A 160 8.43 -19.23 2.44
C HIS A 160 8.25 -17.73 2.27
N PHE A 161 9.35 -16.97 2.33
CA PHE A 161 9.32 -15.53 2.03
C PHE A 161 8.82 -15.27 0.61
N VAL A 162 9.30 -16.02 -0.39
CA VAL A 162 8.76 -15.98 -1.76
C VAL A 162 7.26 -16.34 -1.80
N GLY A 163 6.83 -17.30 -0.98
CA GLY A 163 5.41 -17.60 -0.79
C GLY A 163 4.62 -16.39 -0.33
N VAL A 164 5.06 -15.72 0.74
CA VAL A 164 4.42 -14.49 1.27
C VAL A 164 4.31 -13.42 0.19
N LEU A 165 5.40 -13.15 -0.54
CA LEU A 165 5.40 -12.17 -1.63
C LEU A 165 4.39 -12.51 -2.73
N ARG A 166 4.27 -13.78 -3.11
CA ARG A 166 3.29 -14.23 -4.12
C ARG A 166 1.85 -14.05 -3.64
N TRP A 167 1.55 -14.47 -2.41
CA TRP A 167 0.21 -14.35 -1.86
C TRP A 167 -0.22 -12.90 -1.65
N LEU A 168 0.73 -12.00 -1.36
CA LEU A 168 0.51 -10.55 -1.40
C LEU A 168 0.28 -10.02 -2.83
N LEU A 169 1.02 -10.53 -3.81
CA LEU A 169 0.97 -10.09 -5.21
C LEU A 169 -0.33 -10.49 -5.92
N TYR A 170 -0.89 -11.66 -5.64
CA TYR A 170 -2.03 -12.20 -6.39
C TYR A 170 -3.28 -11.31 -6.36
N PRO A 171 -3.74 -10.79 -5.20
CA PRO A 171 -4.86 -9.84 -5.19
C PRO A 171 -4.55 -8.50 -5.88
N ILE A 172 -3.29 -8.06 -5.91
CA ILE A 172 -2.88 -6.85 -6.63
C ILE A 172 -3.03 -7.06 -8.15
N ILE A 173 -2.81 -8.28 -8.63
CA ILE A 173 -3.12 -8.66 -10.02
C ILE A 173 -4.64 -8.58 -10.26
N ALA A 174 -5.47 -9.08 -9.34
CA ALA A 174 -6.93 -8.95 -9.47
C ALA A 174 -7.36 -7.47 -9.48
N LEU A 175 -6.75 -6.63 -8.62
CA LEU A 175 -6.99 -5.19 -8.57
C LEU A 175 -6.69 -4.53 -9.92
N VAL A 176 -5.52 -4.79 -10.51
CA VAL A 176 -5.17 -4.16 -11.79
C VAL A 176 -6.13 -4.58 -12.92
N THR A 177 -6.61 -5.83 -12.88
CA THR A 177 -7.64 -6.28 -13.82
C THR A 177 -8.95 -5.52 -13.63
N ILE A 178 -9.42 -5.30 -12.40
CA ILE A 178 -10.62 -4.48 -12.14
C ILE A 178 -10.43 -3.07 -12.69
N LEU A 179 -9.26 -2.46 -12.46
CA LEU A 179 -8.96 -1.13 -12.97
C LEU A 179 -9.06 -1.08 -14.50
N ILE A 180 -8.47 -2.03 -15.20
CA ILE A 180 -8.53 -2.08 -16.67
C ILE A 180 -9.97 -2.19 -17.18
N VAL A 181 -10.79 -3.04 -16.55
CA VAL A 181 -12.19 -3.27 -16.98
C VAL A 181 -13.09 -2.07 -16.66
N LYS A 182 -12.83 -1.38 -15.56
CA LYS A 182 -13.68 -0.29 -15.06
C LYS A 182 -13.26 1.10 -15.53
N THR A 183 -12.07 1.25 -16.07
CA THR A 183 -11.65 2.54 -16.63
C THR A 183 -12.42 2.79 -17.93
N PRO A 184 -13.00 3.98 -18.11
CA PRO A 184 -13.54 4.41 -19.40
C PRO A 184 -12.47 4.36 -20.50
N ASP A 185 -12.88 4.58 -21.75
CA ASP A 185 -11.89 4.76 -22.81
C ASP A 185 -10.95 5.92 -22.43
N LEU A 186 -9.64 5.68 -22.53
CA LEU A 186 -8.63 6.69 -22.19
C LEU A 186 -8.75 7.92 -23.11
N ALA A 187 -9.24 7.74 -24.34
CA ALA A 187 -9.47 8.84 -25.28
C ALA A 187 -10.63 9.76 -24.84
N GLU A 188 -11.50 9.31 -23.94
CA GLU A 188 -12.63 10.09 -23.41
C GLU A 188 -12.29 10.80 -22.09
N ILE A 189 -11.10 10.55 -21.53
CA ILE A 189 -10.67 11.10 -20.24
C ILE A 189 -9.94 12.42 -20.46
N ASP A 190 -10.47 13.50 -19.87
CA ASP A 190 -9.76 14.77 -19.77
C ASP A 190 -8.68 14.68 -18.66
N PHE A 191 -7.43 14.50 -19.07
CA PHE A 191 -6.30 14.42 -18.17
C PHE A 191 -5.90 15.80 -17.64
N GLY A 192 -6.51 16.21 -16.53
CA GLY A 192 -6.13 17.43 -15.80
C GLY A 192 -4.81 17.34 -15.03
N TYR A 193 -4.50 18.40 -14.26
CA TYR A 193 -3.23 18.54 -13.52
C TYR A 193 -3.18 17.80 -12.17
N GLY A 194 -4.30 17.25 -11.71
CA GLY A 194 -4.46 16.59 -10.42
C GLY A 194 -4.20 15.08 -10.47
N SER A 195 -4.37 14.41 -9.33
CA SER A 195 -4.50 12.94 -9.34
C SER A 195 -5.81 12.52 -10.02
N ASN A 196 -5.79 11.46 -10.83
CA ASN A 196 -6.91 11.09 -11.68
C ASN A 196 -7.75 9.96 -11.04
N PHE A 197 -8.97 10.31 -10.62
CA PHE A 197 -9.93 9.37 -10.04
C PHE A 197 -10.67 8.52 -11.07
N GLN A 198 -10.79 8.97 -12.33
CA GLN A 198 -11.43 8.17 -13.39
C GLN A 198 -10.56 6.95 -13.75
N THR A 199 -9.24 7.10 -13.74
CA THR A 199 -8.31 5.99 -13.99
C THR A 199 -7.98 5.20 -12.73
N SER A 200 -8.05 5.79 -11.54
CA SER A 200 -7.79 5.05 -10.30
C SER A 200 -9.04 4.35 -9.74
N ILE A 201 -10.25 4.81 -10.09
CA ILE A 201 -11.58 4.37 -9.61
C ILE A 201 -11.82 4.60 -8.11
N TYR A 202 -10.77 4.46 -7.31
CA TYR A 202 -10.71 4.65 -5.88
C TYR A 202 -9.41 5.38 -5.52
N GLY A 203 -9.37 6.09 -4.38
CA GLY A 203 -8.31 7.01 -3.95
C GLY A 203 -6.95 6.85 -4.67
N PRO A 204 -6.59 7.75 -5.62
CA PRO A 204 -5.42 7.61 -6.49
C PRO A 204 -4.10 7.35 -5.75
N ASN A 205 -3.94 7.97 -4.58
CA ASN A 205 -2.78 7.76 -3.71
C ASN A 205 -2.68 6.31 -3.22
N GLN A 206 -3.80 5.69 -2.85
CA GLN A 206 -3.85 4.32 -2.36
C GLN A 206 -3.59 3.32 -3.50
N ILE A 207 -4.20 3.55 -4.67
CA ILE A 207 -4.00 2.71 -5.86
C ILE A 207 -2.56 2.78 -6.36
N SER A 208 -1.99 3.98 -6.47
CA SER A 208 -0.58 4.15 -6.83
C SER A 208 0.36 3.45 -5.82
N SER A 209 0.05 3.51 -4.52
CA SER A 209 0.87 2.89 -3.48
C SER A 209 0.88 1.36 -3.56
N ILE A 210 -0.27 0.71 -3.78
CA ILE A 210 -0.34 -0.75 -3.87
C ILE A 210 0.25 -1.27 -5.19
N LEU A 211 0.08 -0.55 -6.29
CA LEU A 211 0.74 -0.89 -7.57
C LEU A 211 2.25 -0.71 -7.44
N GLY A 212 2.69 0.36 -6.76
CA GLY A 212 4.09 0.58 -6.37
C GLY A 212 4.65 -0.58 -5.54
N LEU A 213 3.89 -1.09 -4.56
CA LEU A 213 4.26 -2.28 -3.80
C LEU A 213 4.41 -3.52 -4.72
N GLY A 214 3.49 -3.70 -5.67
CA GLY A 214 3.61 -4.75 -6.70
C GLY A 214 4.89 -4.64 -7.53
N ILE A 215 5.25 -3.41 -7.94
CA ILE A 215 6.51 -3.11 -8.66
C ILE A 215 7.72 -3.44 -7.78
N ILE A 216 7.70 -3.07 -6.49
CA ILE A 216 8.77 -3.42 -5.53
C ILE A 216 8.92 -4.94 -5.45
N ILE A 217 7.82 -5.68 -5.26
CA ILE A 217 7.86 -7.14 -5.14
C ILE A 217 8.49 -7.77 -6.38
N ILE A 218 8.02 -7.39 -7.57
CA ILE A 218 8.53 -7.92 -8.84
C ILE A 218 9.99 -7.51 -9.06
N GLY A 219 10.32 -6.25 -8.84
CA GLY A 219 11.68 -5.71 -8.97
C GLY A 219 12.67 -6.39 -8.03
N LEU A 220 12.31 -6.57 -6.75
CA LEU A 220 13.11 -7.34 -5.79
C LEU A 220 13.25 -8.79 -6.22
N GLY A 221 12.18 -9.40 -6.74
CA GLY A 221 12.23 -10.77 -7.24
C GLY A 221 13.20 -10.95 -8.38
N LEU A 222 13.26 -9.99 -9.31
CA LEU A 222 14.20 -10.01 -10.42
C LEU A 222 15.64 -9.69 -9.96
N LEU A 223 15.83 -8.64 -9.16
CA LEU A 223 17.14 -8.22 -8.63
C LEU A 223 17.81 -9.30 -7.78
N LEU A 224 17.04 -9.91 -6.87
CA LEU A 224 17.53 -10.91 -5.91
C LEU A 224 17.35 -12.36 -6.40
N LYS A 225 16.89 -12.56 -7.64
CA LYS A 225 16.57 -13.88 -8.23
C LYS A 225 15.59 -14.71 -7.39
N LEU A 226 14.65 -14.05 -6.73
CA LEU A 226 13.56 -14.74 -6.09
C LEU A 226 12.63 -15.25 -7.19
N ARG A 227 12.45 -16.56 -7.26
CA ARG A 227 11.57 -17.20 -8.26
C ARG A 227 10.11 -16.90 -7.93
N LEU A 228 9.62 -15.69 -8.20
CA LEU A 228 8.20 -15.33 -8.04
C LEU A 228 7.34 -16.08 -9.07
N PHE A 229 7.80 -16.16 -10.30
CA PHE A 229 7.21 -16.93 -11.39
C PHE A 229 8.20 -18.01 -11.86
N LYS A 230 7.70 -19.05 -12.54
CA LYS A 230 8.53 -20.01 -13.28
C LYS A 230 9.29 -19.27 -14.38
N TRP A 231 8.64 -18.31 -15.03
CA TRP A 231 9.19 -17.52 -16.13
C TRP A 231 9.32 -16.04 -15.76
N SER A 232 10.54 -15.50 -15.79
CA SER A 232 10.80 -14.11 -15.38
C SER A 232 10.07 -13.06 -16.21
N TRP A 233 9.80 -13.36 -17.50
CA TRP A 233 9.08 -12.45 -18.39
C TRP A 233 7.63 -12.22 -17.96
N VAL A 234 6.99 -13.21 -17.30
CA VAL A 234 5.63 -13.04 -16.75
C VAL A 234 5.64 -11.95 -15.67
N GLY A 235 6.66 -11.97 -14.81
CA GLY A 235 6.87 -10.91 -13.83
C GLY A 235 7.09 -9.54 -14.49
N LEU A 236 7.88 -9.48 -15.57
CA LEU A 236 8.10 -8.23 -16.31
C LEU A 236 6.81 -7.66 -16.91
N ILE A 237 5.96 -8.49 -17.52
CA ILE A 237 4.68 -8.05 -18.08
C ILE A 237 3.75 -7.52 -16.97
N ILE A 238 3.60 -8.25 -15.88
CA ILE A 238 2.75 -7.83 -14.75
C ILE A 238 3.31 -6.53 -14.13
N GLY A 239 4.63 -6.43 -13.97
CA GLY A 239 5.29 -5.23 -13.44
C GLY A 239 5.13 -4.02 -14.36
N GLY A 240 5.26 -4.23 -15.68
CA GLY A 240 4.98 -3.21 -16.69
C GLY A 240 3.53 -2.74 -16.66
N LEU A 241 2.58 -3.66 -16.47
CA LEU A 241 1.16 -3.33 -16.33
C LEU A 241 0.88 -2.52 -15.06
N PHE A 242 1.50 -2.87 -13.92
CA PHE A 242 1.40 -2.07 -12.70
C PHE A 242 1.99 -0.67 -12.86
N LEU A 243 3.13 -0.54 -13.56
CA LEU A 243 3.72 0.75 -13.85
C LEU A 243 2.80 1.59 -14.73
N PHE A 244 2.35 1.03 -15.86
CA PHE A 244 1.43 1.69 -16.78
C PHE A 244 0.17 2.20 -16.06
N ARG A 245 -0.51 1.31 -15.34
CA ARG A 245 -1.73 1.67 -14.58
C ARG A 245 -1.44 2.63 -13.43
N GLY A 246 -0.28 2.51 -12.79
CA GLY A 246 0.16 3.41 -11.74
C GLY A 246 0.43 4.82 -12.25
N LEU A 247 1.04 4.97 -13.42
CA LEU A 247 1.28 6.26 -14.08
C LEU A 247 -0.04 6.97 -14.39
N LEU A 248 -1.04 6.25 -14.93
CA LEU A 248 -2.36 6.81 -15.27
C LEU A 248 -3.11 7.39 -14.06
N THR A 249 -2.80 6.98 -12.82
CA THR A 249 -3.43 7.55 -11.61
C THR A 249 -3.01 9.01 -11.33
N PHE A 250 -1.93 9.50 -11.95
CA PHE A 250 -1.31 10.81 -11.68
C PHE A 250 -0.92 11.03 -10.21
N SER A 251 -0.90 9.96 -9.41
CA SER A 251 -0.38 9.92 -8.05
C SER A 251 1.05 9.43 -8.06
N ARG A 252 2.00 10.36 -7.88
CA ARG A 252 3.44 10.07 -7.97
C ARG A 252 3.98 9.25 -6.79
N GLY A 253 3.38 9.39 -5.60
CA GLY A 253 3.96 8.90 -4.35
C GLY A 253 4.30 7.42 -4.34
N GLY A 254 3.37 6.55 -4.76
CA GLY A 254 3.59 5.10 -4.79
C GLY A 254 4.64 4.65 -5.80
N ILE A 255 4.60 5.23 -7.01
CA ILE A 255 5.54 4.93 -8.10
C ILE A 255 6.95 5.41 -7.77
N VAL A 256 7.08 6.66 -7.28
CA VAL A 256 8.37 7.20 -6.83
C VAL A 256 8.93 6.38 -5.67
N THR A 257 8.11 6.01 -4.69
CA THR A 257 8.55 5.14 -3.57
C THR A 257 9.09 3.81 -4.08
N ALA A 258 8.43 3.20 -5.07
CA ALA A 258 8.90 1.95 -5.66
C ALA A 258 10.31 2.09 -6.28
N PHE A 259 10.54 3.15 -7.05
CA PHE A 259 11.86 3.41 -7.64
C PHE A 259 12.91 3.73 -6.59
N VAL A 260 12.59 4.53 -5.56
CA VAL A 260 13.52 4.83 -4.46
C VAL A 260 13.93 3.54 -3.73
N VAL A 261 12.99 2.67 -3.38
CA VAL A 261 13.30 1.40 -2.70
C VAL A 261 14.18 0.50 -3.57
N LEU A 262 13.84 0.35 -4.86
CA LEU A 262 14.63 -0.46 -5.78
C LEU A 262 16.03 0.11 -6.02
N ALA A 263 16.16 1.44 -6.10
CA ALA A 263 17.44 2.12 -6.21
C ALA A 263 18.30 1.91 -4.95
N LEU A 264 17.72 2.03 -3.76
CA LEU A 264 18.45 1.76 -2.51
C LEU A 264 18.94 0.31 -2.45
N VAL A 265 18.09 -0.66 -2.80
CA VAL A 265 18.48 -2.08 -2.85
C VAL A 265 19.59 -2.31 -3.87
N TYR A 266 19.50 -1.68 -5.04
CA TYR A 266 20.54 -1.71 -6.07
C TYR A 266 21.87 -1.18 -5.53
N LEU A 267 21.88 0.00 -4.90
CA LEU A 267 23.09 0.60 -4.32
C LEU A 267 23.68 -0.30 -3.23
N LEU A 268 22.85 -0.87 -2.36
CA LEU A 268 23.31 -1.81 -1.33
C LEU A 268 23.98 -3.05 -1.94
N ILE A 269 23.49 -3.56 -3.07
CA ILE A 269 24.12 -4.69 -3.77
C ILE A 269 25.44 -4.28 -4.40
N LEU A 270 25.50 -3.11 -5.05
CA LEU A 270 26.71 -2.61 -5.70
C LEU A 270 27.87 -2.38 -4.72
N PHE A 271 27.58 -1.78 -3.57
CA PHE A 271 28.58 -1.44 -2.55
C PHE A 271 28.85 -2.57 -1.56
N SER A 272 28.15 -3.69 -1.64
CA SER A 272 28.40 -4.83 -0.76
C SER A 272 29.68 -5.57 -1.17
N SER A 273 30.67 -5.56 -0.29
CA SER A 273 31.91 -6.34 -0.44
C SER A 273 31.67 -7.85 -0.45
N LYS A 274 30.50 -8.30 0.02
CA LYS A 274 30.11 -9.72 0.09
C LYS A 274 29.52 -10.24 -1.22
N VAL A 275 29.32 -9.38 -2.22
CA VAL A 275 28.67 -9.73 -3.49
C VAL A 275 29.70 -10.02 -4.58
N SER A 276 29.53 -11.14 -5.28
CA SER A 276 30.39 -11.53 -6.40
C SER A 276 30.30 -10.52 -7.56
N VAL A 277 31.42 -10.33 -8.27
CA VAL A 277 31.50 -9.44 -9.44
C VAL A 277 30.45 -9.81 -10.50
N GLY A 278 30.23 -11.11 -10.74
CA GLY A 278 29.22 -11.59 -11.68
C GLY A 278 27.77 -11.25 -11.29
N LEU A 279 27.46 -11.15 -9.98
CA LEU A 279 26.15 -10.66 -9.55
C LEU A 279 26.04 -9.14 -9.77
N ARG A 280 27.09 -8.37 -9.48
CA ARG A 280 27.13 -6.92 -9.72
C ARG A 280 26.90 -6.57 -11.20
N VAL A 281 27.65 -7.19 -12.11
CA VAL A 281 27.50 -6.98 -13.56
C VAL A 281 26.08 -7.30 -14.02
N ARG A 282 25.51 -8.42 -13.58
CA ARG A 282 24.13 -8.78 -13.91
C ARG A 282 23.12 -7.74 -13.43
N VAL A 283 23.29 -7.26 -12.20
CA VAL A 283 22.40 -6.26 -11.61
C VAL A 283 22.51 -4.93 -12.36
N ILE A 284 23.69 -4.53 -12.81
CA ILE A 284 23.89 -3.37 -13.70
C ILE A 284 23.10 -3.55 -15.01
N LEU A 285 23.28 -4.68 -15.70
CA LEU A 285 22.56 -4.96 -16.95
C LEU A 285 21.04 -4.98 -16.74
N PHE A 286 20.57 -5.55 -15.63
CA PHE A 286 19.16 -5.59 -15.29
C PHE A 286 18.58 -4.20 -15.04
N VAL A 287 19.31 -3.33 -14.30
CA VAL A 287 18.87 -1.95 -14.08
C VAL A 287 18.87 -1.16 -15.38
N ALA A 288 19.87 -1.31 -16.24
CA ALA A 288 19.90 -0.66 -17.55
C ALA A 288 18.68 -1.06 -18.41
N ALA A 289 18.37 -2.37 -18.47
CA ALA A 289 17.18 -2.86 -19.15
C ALA A 289 15.88 -2.34 -18.49
N GLY A 290 15.84 -2.28 -17.16
CA GLY A 290 14.71 -1.74 -16.41
C GLY A 290 14.45 -0.25 -16.71
N ILE A 291 15.50 0.57 -16.74
CA ILE A 291 15.41 1.99 -17.10
C ILE A 291 14.88 2.14 -18.53
N PHE A 292 15.37 1.33 -19.47
CA PHE A 292 14.86 1.32 -20.83
C PHE A 292 13.35 1.02 -20.88
N VAL A 293 12.88 -0.01 -20.18
CA VAL A 293 11.44 -0.35 -20.13
C VAL A 293 10.62 0.77 -19.48
N VAL A 294 11.09 1.32 -18.35
CA VAL A 294 10.41 2.42 -17.64
C VAL A 294 10.30 3.64 -18.53
N TYR A 295 11.37 4.00 -19.24
CA TYR A 295 11.40 5.13 -20.16
C TYR A 295 10.34 4.96 -21.26
N ASN A 296 10.35 3.81 -21.95
CA ASN A 296 9.39 3.56 -23.03
C ASN A 296 7.94 3.55 -22.53
N LEU A 297 7.66 2.93 -21.37
CA LEU A 297 6.32 2.95 -20.78
C LEU A 297 5.89 4.36 -20.35
N PHE A 298 6.81 5.17 -19.83
CA PHE A 298 6.51 6.55 -19.51
C PHE A 298 6.16 7.36 -20.76
N GLN A 299 6.97 7.26 -21.82
CA GLN A 299 6.69 7.95 -23.09
C GLN A 299 5.34 7.52 -23.67
N TYR A 300 5.10 6.21 -23.77
CA TYR A 300 3.83 5.67 -24.25
C TYR A 300 2.62 6.18 -23.43
N THR A 301 2.73 6.18 -22.10
CA THR A 301 1.65 6.69 -21.25
C THR A 301 1.50 8.20 -21.39
N ASN A 302 2.60 8.93 -21.56
CA ASN A 302 2.59 10.37 -21.73
C ASN A 302 1.90 10.79 -23.03
N ASP A 303 2.17 10.08 -24.12
CA ASP A 303 1.54 10.28 -25.42
C ASP A 303 0.03 10.04 -25.34
N LEU A 304 -0.40 8.98 -24.65
CA LEU A 304 -1.82 8.69 -24.39
C LEU A 304 -2.52 9.77 -23.55
N THR A 305 -1.77 10.57 -22.81
CA THR A 305 -2.30 11.63 -21.93
C THR A 305 -2.04 13.03 -22.47
N GLU A 306 -1.65 13.14 -23.75
CA GLU A 306 -1.36 14.42 -24.41
C GLU A 306 -0.38 15.31 -23.61
N ASN A 307 0.70 14.71 -23.10
CA ASN A 307 1.71 15.35 -22.24
C ASN A 307 1.27 15.73 -20.81
N ALA A 308 0.02 15.46 -20.42
CA ALA A 308 -0.46 15.78 -19.08
C ALA A 308 0.32 14.99 -17.99
N LEU A 309 0.73 13.76 -18.27
CA LEU A 309 1.56 12.96 -17.36
C LEU A 309 2.91 13.64 -17.09
N PHE A 310 3.62 14.06 -18.14
CA PHE A 310 4.89 14.78 -17.99
C PHE A 310 4.69 16.05 -17.19
N ASN A 311 3.69 16.87 -17.53
CA ASN A 311 3.38 18.11 -16.81
C ASN A 311 3.12 17.84 -15.31
N ARG A 312 2.38 16.77 -14.99
CA ARG A 312 2.14 16.35 -13.60
C ARG A 312 3.42 15.97 -12.87
N TYR A 313 4.32 15.21 -13.49
CA TYR A 313 5.56 14.75 -12.85
C TYR A 313 6.60 15.86 -12.73
N ALA A 314 6.77 16.67 -13.78
CA ALA A 314 7.64 17.85 -13.81
C ALA A 314 7.12 18.99 -12.91
N GLY A 315 5.81 19.00 -12.61
CA GLY A 315 5.22 20.07 -11.82
C GLY A 315 5.02 21.34 -12.64
N ILE A 316 4.61 21.18 -13.89
CA ILE A 316 4.36 22.27 -14.82
C ILE A 316 2.86 22.38 -15.02
N ARG A 317 2.34 23.60 -14.94
CA ARG A 317 0.95 23.93 -15.27
C ARG A 317 0.95 25.14 -16.19
N GLU A 318 0.34 25.03 -17.36
CA GLU A 318 0.25 26.12 -18.34
C GLU A 318 1.63 26.74 -18.66
N GLY A 319 2.65 25.90 -18.78
CA GLY A 319 4.04 26.33 -19.07
C GLY A 319 4.78 26.95 -17.89
N ARG A 320 4.18 27.02 -16.69
CA ARG A 320 4.81 27.57 -15.48
C ARG A 320 5.15 26.48 -14.47
N GLN A 321 6.31 26.61 -13.84
CA GLN A 321 6.70 25.75 -12.74
C GLN A 321 5.80 26.02 -11.52
N LEU A 322 5.25 24.96 -10.94
CA LEU A 322 4.45 25.04 -9.73
C LEU A 322 5.34 25.39 -8.52
N THR A 323 4.78 26.13 -7.58
CA THR A 323 5.38 26.32 -6.25
C THR A 323 5.50 24.98 -5.53
N ALA A 324 6.42 24.87 -4.56
CA ALA A 324 6.58 23.64 -3.78
C ALA A 324 5.27 23.22 -3.08
N GLU A 325 4.47 24.17 -2.62
CA GLU A 325 3.17 23.92 -1.98
C GLU A 325 2.17 23.30 -2.95
N THR A 326 1.95 23.93 -4.11
CA THR A 326 1.03 23.41 -5.12
C THR A 326 1.53 22.08 -5.69
N TYR A 327 2.85 21.95 -5.90
CA TYR A 327 3.48 20.71 -6.32
C TYR A 327 3.22 19.58 -5.32
N THR A 328 3.37 19.84 -4.03
CA THR A 328 3.12 18.84 -2.96
C THR A 328 1.64 18.61 -2.69
N SER A 329 0.75 19.32 -3.37
CA SER A 329 -0.71 19.29 -3.15
C SER A 329 -1.05 19.67 -1.70
N GLY A 330 -0.40 20.73 -1.18
CA GLY A 330 -0.62 21.25 0.17
C GLY A 330 0.02 20.43 1.30
N ARG A 331 0.67 19.30 1.02
CA ARG A 331 1.28 18.45 2.06
C ARG A 331 2.41 19.13 2.84
N SER A 332 3.10 20.09 2.22
CA SER A 332 4.09 20.93 2.92
C SER A 332 3.44 21.73 4.05
N LYS A 333 2.27 22.33 3.78
CA LYS A 333 1.50 23.05 4.79
C LYS A 333 0.99 22.13 5.90
N ILE A 334 0.50 20.93 5.54
CA ILE A 334 0.07 19.93 6.52
C ILE A 334 1.22 19.54 7.46
N ILE A 335 2.43 19.31 6.93
CA ILE A 335 3.61 18.98 7.75
C ILE A 335 3.98 20.13 8.70
N GLU A 336 3.94 21.36 8.22
CA GLU A 336 4.21 22.55 9.04
C GLU A 336 3.19 22.65 10.20
N LEU A 337 1.91 22.45 9.90
CA LEU A 337 0.84 22.47 10.88
C LEU A 337 0.96 21.34 11.91
N ASP A 338 1.21 20.11 11.45
CA ASP A 338 1.44 18.96 12.34
C ASP A 338 2.64 19.20 13.26
N TRP A 339 3.71 19.83 12.75
CA TRP A 339 4.90 20.17 13.53
C TRP A 339 4.61 21.23 14.59
N ASP A 340 3.84 22.25 14.26
CA ASP A 340 3.44 23.28 15.21
C ASP A 340 2.54 22.72 16.32
N ILE A 341 1.55 21.90 15.95
CA ILE A 341 0.70 21.20 16.90
C ILE A 341 1.51 20.29 17.82
N PHE A 342 2.48 19.56 17.26
CA PHE A 342 3.36 18.70 18.05
C PHE A 342 4.19 19.50 19.06
N LYS A 343 4.81 20.62 18.66
CA LYS A 343 5.56 21.48 19.58
C LYS A 343 4.68 22.02 20.71
N GLU A 344 3.45 22.41 20.40
CA GLU A 344 2.48 22.92 21.38
C GLU A 344 1.95 21.81 22.30
N ASN A 345 1.92 20.53 21.86
CA ASN A 345 1.24 19.43 22.54
C ASN A 345 2.05 18.11 22.58
N TRP A 346 3.35 18.18 22.84
CA TRP A 346 4.28 17.04 22.65
C TRP A 346 4.04 15.80 23.53
N VAL A 347 3.32 15.93 24.67
CA VAL A 347 3.07 14.81 25.61
C VAL A 347 1.78 14.07 25.26
N LEU A 348 0.65 14.77 25.23
CA LEU A 348 -0.68 14.16 25.06
C LEU A 348 -1.22 14.26 23.63
N GLY A 349 -0.66 15.15 22.81
CA GLY A 349 -1.23 15.51 21.50
C GLY A 349 -2.55 16.26 21.64
N VAL A 350 -3.27 16.37 20.52
CA VAL A 350 -4.57 17.10 20.43
C VAL A 350 -5.77 16.18 20.17
N GLY A 351 -5.57 14.87 20.33
CA GLY A 351 -6.54 13.88 19.89
C GLY A 351 -6.13 13.19 18.59
N VAL A 352 -6.27 11.87 18.53
CA VAL A 352 -6.07 11.10 17.28
C VAL A 352 -7.11 11.51 16.25
N GLY A 353 -6.66 11.90 15.05
CA GLY A 353 -7.53 12.33 13.95
C GLY A 353 -8.13 13.73 14.11
N MET A 354 -7.68 14.52 15.09
CA MET A 354 -8.30 15.80 15.46
C MET A 354 -7.65 17.04 14.86
N VAL A 355 -6.55 16.90 14.09
CA VAL A 355 -5.74 18.02 13.56
C VAL A 355 -6.59 19.08 12.85
N ARG A 356 -7.43 18.68 11.88
CA ARG A 356 -8.32 19.60 11.15
C ARG A 356 -9.30 20.34 12.07
N GLN A 357 -9.85 19.66 13.07
CA GLN A 357 -10.79 20.29 14.02
C GLN A 357 -10.07 21.23 14.99
N HIS A 358 -8.82 20.92 15.34
CA HIS A 358 -7.98 21.75 16.19
C HIS A 358 -7.64 23.07 15.49
N GLU A 359 -7.30 23.03 14.19
CA GLU A 359 -7.08 24.21 13.37
C GLU A 359 -8.31 25.10 13.27
N LEU A 360 -9.47 24.53 12.90
CA LEU A 360 -10.71 25.29 12.82
C LEU A 360 -11.05 25.99 14.15
N LYS A 361 -10.74 25.36 15.29
CA LYS A 361 -10.90 25.97 16.62
C LYS A 361 -9.88 27.08 16.89
N LYS A 362 -8.64 26.94 16.43
CA LYS A 362 -7.60 27.97 16.56
C LYS A 362 -7.96 29.20 15.72
N ASP A 363 -8.40 28.98 14.48
CA ASP A 363 -8.89 30.05 13.60
C ASP A 363 -10.14 30.71 14.16
N MET A 364 -11.14 29.94 14.61
CA MET A 364 -12.34 30.52 15.26
C MET A 364 -12.05 31.30 16.53
N ARG A 365 -11.00 30.96 17.29
CA ARG A 365 -10.57 31.76 18.46
C ARG A 365 -9.88 33.06 18.04
N LEU A 366 -9.34 33.14 16.82
CA LEU A 366 -8.77 34.34 16.21
C LEU A 366 -9.80 35.18 15.43
N LEU A 367 -11.02 34.66 15.22
CA LEU A 367 -12.12 35.32 14.50
C LEU A 367 -12.87 36.48 15.22
N PRO A 368 -12.67 36.85 16.50
CA PRO A 368 -13.27 38.09 17.01
C PRO A 368 -12.79 39.36 16.27
N THR A 369 -11.77 39.25 15.40
CA THR A 369 -11.11 40.39 14.76
C THR A 369 -11.18 40.46 13.23
N LEU A 370 -11.76 39.50 12.50
CA LEU A 370 -11.86 39.58 11.03
C LEU A 370 -13.11 38.88 10.46
N ASN A 371 -14.00 39.67 9.83
CA ASN A 371 -15.12 39.21 9.02
C ASN A 371 -14.64 38.77 7.63
N LEU A 372 -14.64 37.47 7.31
CA LEU A 372 -14.48 36.96 5.93
C LEU A 372 -15.36 35.71 5.66
N PRO A 373 -15.68 35.41 4.39
CA PRO A 373 -16.98 34.89 3.97
C PRO A 373 -17.08 33.36 3.95
N ALA A 374 -18.34 32.88 3.88
CA ALA A 374 -18.84 31.51 3.96
C ALA A 374 -18.28 30.45 2.97
N CYS A 375 -17.20 30.73 2.24
CA CYS A 375 -16.67 29.84 1.19
C CYS A 375 -15.80 28.68 1.74
N LEU A 376 -15.39 28.71 3.02
CA LEU A 376 -14.52 27.69 3.63
C LEU A 376 -15.26 26.45 4.18
N LEU A 377 -16.59 26.41 4.14
CA LEU A 377 -17.38 25.34 4.75
C LEU A 377 -17.68 24.13 3.84
N ASN A 378 -17.42 24.22 2.53
CA ASN A 378 -17.78 23.16 1.58
C ASN A 378 -16.60 22.76 0.69
N MET A 379 -15.74 21.88 1.19
CA MET A 379 -14.89 21.02 0.36
C MET A 379 -14.75 19.65 1.06
N ASP A 380 -15.56 18.71 0.59
CA ASP A 380 -15.48 17.26 0.86
C ASP A 380 -14.31 16.61 0.12
#